data_AF-A0A7J8G8T5-F1
#
_entry.id   AF-A0A7J8G8T5-F1
#
_cell.length_a   1.000
_cell.length_b   1.000
_cell.length_c   1.000
_cell.angle_alpha   90.00
_cell.angle_beta   90.00
_cell.angle_gamma   90.00
#
_symmetry.space_group_name_H-M   'P 1'
#
loop_
_entity.id
_entity.type
_entity.pdbx_description
1 polymer ?
#
loop_
_entity_poly.entity_id
_entity_poly.type
_entity_poly.pdbx_seq_one_letter_code
_entity_poly.pdbx_strand_id
1 'polypeptide(L)'
;MKAGSPSWPRPPHRQLLGTACTRSLPSVSLAGTATRSETPRPPSSQVYYLGEGEASRRWLQQEQNTKAKLCLSHVQAVASHVLARHPATTPLLWDDMLRAVPEDQLTASGVPQLAQPVLWDYGADLDVHSKALLMEKYRKCGFSRLWAASAFKGATGASQALTPTEHHLRNHMQWLQVAASGPADALQGIVLTGWQRYDHFSVLCELLPVGIPSLAVCLQSLLHGGFAEDVKARVENFLGISSLDITGVTRSASTCTAPWTSCCRGTGT
;
A
#
# COMPACT_ATOMS: atom_id res chain seq x y z
N MET A 1 -34.42 -40.02 -27.86
CA MET A 1 -34.12 -38.58 -28.10
C MET A 1 -34.00 -37.87 -26.76
N LYS A 2 -32.78 -37.52 -26.33
CA LYS A 2 -32.52 -36.57 -25.25
C LYS A 2 -31.49 -35.58 -25.80
N ALA A 3 -31.88 -34.31 -25.91
CA ALA A 3 -31.03 -33.25 -26.42
C ALA A 3 -29.99 -32.86 -25.36
N GLY A 4 -28.73 -32.75 -25.79
CA GLY A 4 -27.59 -32.36 -24.96
C GLY A 4 -27.52 -30.85 -24.76
N SER A 5 -27.10 -30.44 -23.56
CA SER A 5 -26.84 -29.04 -23.18
C SER A 5 -25.44 -28.60 -23.64
N PRO A 6 -25.26 -27.38 -24.15
CA PRO A 6 -23.96 -26.89 -24.60
C PRO A 6 -23.07 -26.45 -23.42
N SER A 7 -21.81 -26.90 -23.44
CA SER A 7 -20.75 -26.49 -22.50
C SER A 7 -20.08 -25.20 -22.99
N TRP A 8 -20.06 -24.16 -22.17
CA TRP A 8 -19.24 -22.96 -22.38
C TRP A 8 -17.97 -23.02 -21.52
N PRO A 9 -16.79 -22.66 -22.05
CA PRO A 9 -15.55 -22.65 -21.28
C PRO A 9 -15.52 -21.49 -20.28
N ARG A 10 -15.06 -21.78 -19.05
CA ARG A 10 -14.80 -20.77 -18.00
C ARG A 10 -13.57 -19.94 -18.37
N PRO A 11 -13.62 -18.59 -18.32
CA PRO A 11 -12.43 -17.78 -18.50
C PRO A 11 -11.52 -17.85 -17.25
N PRO A 12 -10.19 -17.72 -17.40
CA PRO A 12 -9.27 -17.76 -16.28
C PRO A 12 -9.41 -16.50 -15.40
N HIS A 13 -9.39 -16.71 -14.08
CA HIS A 13 -9.31 -15.64 -13.08
C HIS A 13 -8.00 -14.85 -13.27
N ARG A 14 -8.09 -13.61 -13.75
CA ARG A 14 -7.01 -12.62 -13.61
C ARG A 14 -7.22 -11.83 -12.31
N GLN A 15 -6.31 -11.99 -11.35
CA GLN A 15 -6.11 -11.01 -10.29
C GLN A 15 -5.63 -9.71 -10.93
N LEU A 16 -6.32 -8.60 -10.64
CA LEU A 16 -5.89 -7.26 -11.03
C LEU A 16 -4.63 -6.92 -10.22
N LEU A 17 -3.49 -6.91 -10.91
CA LEU A 17 -2.21 -6.40 -10.42
C LEU A 17 -2.35 -4.90 -10.14
N GLY A 18 -1.94 -4.47 -8.94
CA GLY A 18 -1.81 -3.05 -8.62
C GLY A 18 -0.79 -2.40 -9.56
N THR A 19 -1.13 -1.21 -10.06
CA THR A 19 -0.22 -0.41 -10.87
C THR A 19 0.74 0.33 -9.93
N ALA A 20 2.01 -0.05 -9.94
CA ALA A 20 3.05 0.71 -9.25
C ALA A 20 3.61 1.77 -10.21
N CYS A 21 3.70 3.05 -9.82
CA CYS A 21 4.48 4.03 -10.59
C CYS A 21 5.95 3.76 -10.26
N THR A 22 6.60 2.91 -11.06
CA THR A 22 8.01 2.50 -10.86
C THR A 22 8.81 2.59 -12.14
N ARG A 23 10.12 2.83 -12.01
CA ARG A 23 11.07 2.32 -13.01
C ARG A 23 10.97 0.80 -12.97
N SER A 24 10.60 0.22 -14.10
CA SER A 24 10.54 -1.21 -14.42
C SER A 24 11.46 -2.10 -13.57
N LEU A 25 10.92 -2.63 -12.48
CA LEU A 25 11.50 -3.74 -11.72
C LEU A 25 10.38 -4.72 -11.38
N PRO A 26 10.59 -6.05 -11.50
CA PRO A 26 9.64 -7.03 -11.04
C PRO A 26 9.58 -7.04 -9.50
N SER A 27 8.42 -6.69 -8.94
CA SER A 27 8.16 -6.66 -7.49
C SER A 27 7.13 -7.75 -7.13
N VAL A 28 7.36 -8.49 -6.05
CA VAL A 28 6.41 -9.48 -5.52
C VAL A 28 5.94 -9.03 -4.14
N SER A 29 4.62 -8.91 -3.95
CA SER A 29 3.99 -8.60 -2.66
C SER A 29 3.70 -9.89 -1.90
N LEU A 30 4.23 -10.02 -0.69
CA LEU A 30 3.91 -11.13 0.22
C LEU A 30 2.68 -10.76 1.07
N ALA A 31 1.54 -11.41 0.83
CA ALA A 31 0.34 -11.29 1.66
C ALA A 31 -0.26 -12.68 1.92
N GLY A 32 -0.53 -13.00 3.20
CA GLY A 32 -1.13 -14.28 3.64
C GLY A 32 -2.55 -14.07 4.18
N THR A 33 -3.49 -14.94 3.82
CA THR A 33 -4.93 -14.86 4.14
C THR A 33 -5.33 -15.72 5.35
N ALA A 34 -6.21 -15.24 6.23
CA ALA A 34 -7.09 -16.09 7.08
C ALA A 34 -8.31 -15.34 7.69
N THR A 35 -9.35 -16.12 8.02
CA THR A 35 -10.77 -15.81 8.31
C THR A 35 -11.19 -15.79 9.81
N ARG A 36 -12.19 -14.93 10.16
CA ARG A 36 -13.16 -14.88 11.32
C ARG A 36 -12.57 -14.92 12.76
N SER A 37 -12.97 -14.15 13.79
CA SER A 37 -14.25 -13.50 14.18
C SER A 37 -14.10 -12.37 15.26
N GLU A 38 -15.04 -11.43 15.25
CA GLU A 38 -15.63 -10.59 16.34
C GLU A 38 -14.75 -10.07 17.51
N THR A 39 -14.18 -8.87 17.36
CA THR A 39 -14.07 -7.78 18.38
C THR A 39 -13.36 -6.56 17.78
N PRO A 40 -13.72 -5.30 18.15
CA PRO A 40 -13.12 -4.11 17.54
C PRO A 40 -11.82 -3.70 18.26
N ARG A 41 -10.65 -4.01 17.67
CA ARG A 41 -9.31 -3.53 18.06
C ARG A 41 -8.45 -3.34 16.78
N PRO A 42 -7.48 -2.39 16.77
CA PRO A 42 -7.11 -1.59 15.60
C PRO A 42 -6.49 -2.43 14.45
N PRO A 43 -6.57 -1.93 13.19
CA PRO A 43 -6.38 -2.75 12.00
C PRO A 43 -4.89 -3.03 11.74
N SER A 44 -4.46 -4.28 11.96
CA SER A 44 -3.21 -4.83 11.43
C SER A 44 -3.53 -5.78 10.29
N SER A 45 -2.83 -5.62 9.16
CA SER A 45 -3.03 -6.45 7.98
C SER A 45 -2.65 -7.92 8.23
N GLN A 46 -3.68 -8.74 8.43
CA GLN A 46 -3.80 -10.15 8.04
C GLN A 46 -3.14 -11.27 8.86
N VAL A 47 -2.37 -11.01 9.92
CA VAL A 47 -1.92 -12.09 10.84
C VAL A 47 -2.45 -11.92 12.26
N TYR A 48 -3.77 -11.80 12.39
CA TYR A 48 -4.48 -11.68 13.67
C TYR A 48 -4.15 -12.79 14.67
N TYR A 49 -3.83 -13.98 14.16
CA TYR A 49 -3.59 -15.18 14.96
C TYR A 49 -2.12 -15.61 14.97
N LEU A 50 -1.18 -14.67 14.73
CA LEU A 50 0.25 -14.96 14.83
C LEU A 50 0.57 -15.48 16.24
N GLY A 51 1.14 -16.67 16.30
CA GLY A 51 1.50 -17.30 17.57
C GLY A 51 0.39 -18.12 18.22
N GLU A 52 -0.80 -18.22 17.63
CA GLU A 52 -1.95 -18.91 18.24
C GLU A 52 -2.04 -20.41 17.88
N GLY A 53 -1.31 -20.86 16.85
CA GLY A 53 -1.17 -22.27 16.53
C GLY A 53 -0.39 -23.02 17.62
N GLU A 54 -0.68 -24.30 17.81
CA GLU A 54 -0.13 -25.10 18.92
C GLU A 54 1.41 -25.11 18.94
N ALA A 55 2.04 -25.32 17.78
CA ALA A 55 3.51 -25.29 17.65
C ALA A 55 4.09 -23.90 17.97
N SER A 56 3.44 -22.84 17.49
CA SER A 56 3.88 -21.46 17.75
C SER A 56 3.69 -21.06 19.21
N ARG A 57 2.61 -21.50 19.87
CA ARG A 57 2.38 -21.28 21.30
C ARG A 57 3.46 -21.94 22.14
N ARG A 58 3.78 -23.21 21.88
CA ARG A 58 4.87 -23.92 22.58
C ARG A 58 6.22 -23.23 22.37
N TRP A 59 6.49 -22.73 21.17
CA TRP A 59 7.71 -21.99 20.89
C TRP A 59 7.76 -20.64 21.63
N LEU A 60 6.65 -19.91 21.70
CA LEU A 60 6.52 -18.63 22.42
C LEU A 60 6.56 -18.76 23.95
N GLN A 61 6.37 -19.95 24.52
CA GLN A 61 6.51 -20.18 25.96
C GLN A 61 7.96 -20.10 26.45
N GLN A 62 8.94 -20.12 25.54
CA GLN A 62 10.36 -19.95 25.88
C GLN A 62 10.66 -18.46 26.09
N GLU A 63 11.32 -18.09 27.19
CA GLU A 63 11.49 -16.68 27.62
C GLU A 63 12.12 -15.75 26.56
N GLN A 64 12.94 -16.29 25.66
CA GLN A 64 13.65 -15.52 24.63
C GLN A 64 12.87 -15.33 23.31
N ASN A 65 11.65 -15.87 23.24
CA ASN A 65 10.87 -15.90 22.01
C ASN A 65 9.69 -14.93 22.08
N THR A 66 9.62 -14.05 21.09
CA THR A 66 8.58 -13.04 20.99
C THR A 66 7.83 -13.19 19.67
N LYS A 67 6.60 -12.65 19.61
CA LYS A 67 5.83 -12.59 18.34
C LYS A 67 6.60 -11.80 17.27
N ALA A 68 7.37 -10.78 17.67
CA ALA A 68 8.26 -10.03 16.78
C ALA A 68 9.34 -10.93 16.16
N LYS A 69 10.06 -11.71 16.98
CA LYS A 69 11.09 -12.66 16.51
C LYS A 69 10.50 -13.72 15.59
N LEU A 70 9.31 -14.23 15.88
CA LEU A 70 8.60 -15.17 15.02
C LEU A 70 8.28 -14.56 13.65
N CYS A 71 7.74 -13.34 13.65
CA CYS A 71 7.41 -12.61 12.42
C CYS A 71 8.66 -12.35 11.57
N LEU A 72 9.71 -11.81 12.18
CA LEU A 72 10.98 -11.51 11.52
C LEU A 72 11.65 -12.77 10.95
N SER A 73 11.69 -13.85 11.72
CA SER A 73 12.23 -15.14 11.28
C SER A 73 11.47 -15.68 10.07
N HIS A 74 10.14 -15.60 10.08
CA HIS A 74 9.31 -16.00 8.93
C HIS A 74 9.58 -15.14 7.70
N VAL A 75 9.57 -13.80 7.85
CA VAL A 75 9.87 -12.85 6.77
C VAL A 75 11.25 -13.13 6.18
N GLN A 76 12.27 -13.29 7.03
CA GLN A 76 13.63 -13.58 6.61
C GLN A 76 13.70 -14.88 5.80
N ALA A 77 13.05 -15.96 6.26
CA ALA A 77 13.03 -17.24 5.56
C ALA A 77 12.36 -17.13 4.17
N VAL A 78 11.21 -16.45 4.08
CA VAL A 78 10.48 -16.27 2.82
C VAL A 78 11.25 -15.36 1.86
N ALA A 79 11.75 -14.23 2.33
CA ALA A 79 12.53 -13.29 1.50
C ALA A 79 13.81 -13.94 0.98
N SER A 80 14.53 -14.67 1.82
CA SER A 80 15.73 -15.42 1.42
C SER A 80 15.40 -16.47 0.35
N HIS A 81 14.29 -17.18 0.49
CA HIS A 81 13.85 -18.18 -0.47
C HIS A 81 13.48 -17.58 -1.84
N VAL A 82 12.83 -16.40 -1.84
CA VAL A 82 12.51 -15.65 -3.06
C VAL A 82 13.78 -15.19 -3.74
N LEU A 83 14.70 -14.57 -3.01
CA LEU A 83 15.97 -14.07 -3.55
C LEU A 83 16.88 -15.19 -4.06
N ALA A 84 16.88 -16.36 -3.42
CA ALA A 84 17.63 -17.52 -3.89
C ALA A 84 17.15 -18.02 -5.27
N ARG A 85 15.85 -17.89 -5.57
CA ARG A 85 15.26 -18.27 -6.88
C ARG A 85 15.30 -17.13 -7.89
N HIS A 86 15.16 -15.90 -7.42
CA HIS A 86 15.05 -14.71 -8.23
C HIS A 86 15.92 -13.59 -7.65
N PRO A 87 17.26 -13.63 -7.86
CA PRO A 87 18.19 -12.67 -7.24
C PRO A 87 17.97 -11.21 -7.67
N ALA A 88 17.34 -10.99 -8.83
CA ALA A 88 17.03 -9.66 -9.34
C ALA A 88 15.71 -9.07 -8.81
N THR A 89 14.91 -9.85 -8.08
CA THR A 89 13.63 -9.39 -7.51
C THR A 89 13.87 -8.65 -6.21
N THR A 90 13.13 -7.56 -5.98
CA THR A 90 13.13 -6.86 -4.68
C THR A 90 11.87 -7.22 -3.90
N PRO A 91 11.96 -7.96 -2.77
CA PRO A 91 10.82 -8.23 -1.92
C PRO A 91 10.31 -6.95 -1.26
N LEU A 92 8.99 -6.73 -1.34
CA LEU A 92 8.30 -5.64 -0.65
C LEU A 92 7.49 -6.18 0.53
N LEU A 93 7.51 -5.47 1.65
CA LEU A 93 6.89 -5.89 2.90
C LEU A 93 6.05 -4.77 3.51
N TRP A 94 4.78 -5.04 3.80
CA TRP A 94 3.92 -4.10 4.54
C TRP A 94 4.47 -3.87 5.95
N ASP A 95 4.57 -2.61 6.35
CA ASP A 95 5.33 -2.20 7.54
C ASP A 95 4.62 -2.43 8.88
N ASP A 96 3.32 -2.76 8.89
CA ASP A 96 2.46 -2.89 10.07
C ASP A 96 3.14 -3.60 11.24
N MET A 97 3.60 -4.82 10.97
CA MET A 97 4.19 -5.68 11.98
C MET A 97 5.54 -5.19 12.44
N LEU A 98 6.23 -4.35 11.65
CA LEU A 98 7.54 -3.79 11.96
C LEU A 98 7.43 -2.53 12.84
N ARG A 99 6.29 -1.83 12.83
CA ARG A 99 6.12 -0.56 13.57
C ARG A 99 6.42 -0.74 15.07
N ALA A 100 5.92 -1.82 15.67
CA ALA A 100 6.10 -2.13 17.09
C ALA A 100 7.42 -2.85 17.43
N VAL A 101 8.20 -3.28 16.42
CA VAL A 101 9.46 -4.01 16.64
C VAL A 101 10.56 -3.03 17.07
N PRO A 102 11.29 -3.30 18.17
CA PRO A 102 12.45 -2.48 18.57
C PRO A 102 13.54 -2.42 17.50
N GLU A 103 14.27 -1.30 17.43
CA GLU A 103 15.30 -1.06 16.40
C GLU A 103 16.43 -2.09 16.43
N ASP A 104 16.86 -2.50 17.62
CA ASP A 104 17.89 -3.52 17.84
C ASP A 104 17.47 -4.88 17.28
N GLN A 105 16.24 -5.31 17.55
CA GLN A 105 15.70 -6.56 17.03
C GLN A 105 15.53 -6.52 15.51
N LEU A 106 15.07 -5.39 14.97
CA LEU A 106 14.87 -5.21 13.54
C LEU A 106 16.21 -5.23 12.78
N THR A 107 17.22 -4.55 13.32
CA THR A 107 18.58 -4.54 12.77
C THR A 107 19.23 -5.93 12.82
N ALA A 108 19.12 -6.63 13.95
CA ALA A 108 19.69 -7.97 14.12
C ALA A 108 18.99 -9.06 13.30
N SER A 109 17.79 -8.80 12.78
CA SER A 109 16.98 -9.80 12.07
C SER A 109 17.50 -10.21 10.69
N GLY A 110 18.35 -9.39 10.06
CA GLY A 110 18.76 -9.57 8.67
C GLY A 110 17.67 -9.25 7.62
N VAL A 111 16.44 -8.90 8.05
CA VAL A 111 15.36 -8.48 7.16
C VAL A 111 15.70 -7.19 6.38
N PRO A 112 16.36 -6.17 6.95
CA PRO A 112 16.66 -4.93 6.24
C PRO A 112 17.49 -5.09 4.95
N GLN A 113 18.26 -6.17 4.86
CA GLN A 113 19.09 -6.51 3.70
C GLN A 113 18.32 -7.31 2.64
N LEU A 114 17.18 -7.89 3.00
CA LEU A 114 16.43 -8.82 2.16
C LEU A 114 15.14 -8.24 1.59
N ALA A 115 14.54 -7.24 2.25
CA ALA A 115 13.26 -6.68 1.87
C ALA A 115 13.19 -5.16 2.09
N GLN A 116 12.30 -4.49 1.35
CA GLN A 116 12.03 -3.07 1.51
C GLN A 116 10.63 -2.85 2.08
N PRO A 117 10.48 -2.02 3.14
CA PRO A 117 9.20 -1.82 3.79
C PRO A 117 8.34 -0.85 2.97
N VAL A 118 7.05 -1.12 2.97
CA VAL A 118 6.00 -0.29 2.38
C VAL A 118 5.17 0.29 3.52
N LEU A 119 5.41 1.57 3.80
CA LEU A 119 4.67 2.34 4.79
C LEU A 119 3.31 2.68 4.22
N TRP A 120 2.24 2.28 4.89
CA TRP A 120 0.89 2.59 4.43
C TRP A 120 0.05 3.30 5.49
N ASP A 121 -0.85 4.14 5.00
CA ASP A 121 -1.84 4.85 5.78
C ASP A 121 -2.87 5.41 4.82
N TYR A 122 -4.14 5.12 5.09
CA TYR A 122 -5.25 5.52 4.22
C TYR A 122 -6.07 6.65 4.83
N GLY A 123 -5.68 7.20 5.99
CA GLY A 123 -6.33 8.35 6.61
C GLY A 123 -6.16 9.63 5.80
N ALA A 124 -7.23 10.41 5.64
CA ALA A 124 -7.18 11.72 4.98
C ALA A 124 -6.41 12.78 5.81
N ASP A 125 -6.19 12.47 7.08
CA ASP A 125 -5.53 13.25 8.12
C ASP A 125 -4.33 12.49 8.71
N LEU A 126 -3.68 11.64 7.91
CA LEU A 126 -2.51 10.88 8.38
C LEU A 126 -1.46 11.79 9.02
N ASP A 127 -0.85 11.31 10.09
CA ASP A 127 0.16 12.05 10.83
C ASP A 127 1.51 12.02 10.09
N VAL A 128 1.80 13.13 9.41
CA VAL A 128 3.03 13.33 8.62
C VAL A 128 4.29 13.17 9.47
N HIS A 129 4.27 13.69 10.70
CA HIS A 129 5.42 13.65 11.59
C HIS A 129 5.72 12.22 12.05
N SER A 130 4.68 11.49 12.47
CA SER A 130 4.82 10.08 12.85
C SER A 130 5.34 9.21 11.69
N LYS A 131 4.94 9.47 10.44
CA LYS A 131 5.49 8.74 9.28
C LYS A 131 6.96 9.10 9.01
N ALA A 132 7.34 10.36 9.17
CA ALA A 132 8.74 10.76 9.04
C ALA A 132 9.63 10.06 10.09
N LEU A 133 9.17 9.95 11.34
CA LEU A 133 9.87 9.19 12.38
C LEU A 133 9.99 7.70 12.06
N LEU A 134 8.94 7.08 11.49
CA LEU A 134 9.02 5.69 11.03
C LEU A 134 10.04 5.53 9.88
N MET A 135 10.09 6.48 8.95
CA MET A 135 11.10 6.47 7.88
C MET A 135 12.51 6.54 8.47
N GLU A 136 12.74 7.43 9.43
CA GLU A 136 14.04 7.56 10.11
C GLU A 136 14.41 6.26 10.84
N LYS A 137 13.47 5.68 11.59
CA LYS A 137 13.64 4.38 12.25
C LYS A 137 14.08 3.30 11.27
N TYR A 138 13.37 3.13 10.15
CA TYR A 138 13.73 2.09 9.18
C TYR A 138 15.08 2.36 8.51
N ARG A 139 15.41 3.62 8.24
CA ARG A 139 16.75 3.99 7.74
C ARG A 139 17.85 3.62 8.74
N LYS A 140 17.66 3.92 10.03
CA LYS A 140 18.60 3.55 11.11
C LYS A 140 18.79 2.04 11.22
N CYS A 141 17.73 1.27 11.01
CA CYS A 141 17.79 -0.19 11.02
C CYS A 141 18.49 -0.81 9.79
N GLY A 142 18.89 0.02 8.81
CA GLY A 142 19.63 -0.43 7.63
C GLY A 142 18.79 -0.75 6.40
N PHE A 143 17.51 -0.35 6.35
CA PHE A 143 16.70 -0.51 5.14
C PHE A 143 17.23 0.41 4.02
N SER A 144 17.56 -0.20 2.89
CA SER A 144 18.18 0.49 1.75
C SER A 144 17.26 1.54 1.12
N ARG A 145 15.98 1.21 0.91
CA ARG A 145 14.93 2.08 0.38
C ARG A 145 13.61 1.77 1.05
N LEU A 146 12.73 2.76 1.08
CA LEU A 146 11.38 2.67 1.63
C LEU A 146 10.37 2.95 0.52
N TRP A 147 9.15 2.48 0.71
CA TRP A 147 8.03 2.75 -0.17
C TRP A 147 6.87 3.33 0.62
N ALA A 148 6.08 4.20 -0.01
CA ALA A 148 4.81 4.63 0.52
C ALA A 148 3.67 3.82 -0.12
N ALA A 149 2.51 3.81 0.52
CA ALA A 149 1.28 3.34 -0.09
C ALA A 149 0.08 4.15 0.38
N SER A 150 -0.71 4.55 -0.61
CA SER A 150 -1.99 5.23 -0.47
C SER A 150 -3.11 4.35 -1.02
N ALA A 151 -4.35 4.80 -0.87
CA ALA A 151 -5.51 4.17 -1.50
C ALA A 151 -6.26 5.19 -2.35
N PHE A 152 -6.62 4.82 -3.58
CA PHE A 152 -7.52 5.61 -4.43
C PHE A 152 -8.99 5.16 -4.33
N LYS A 153 -9.21 3.97 -3.76
CA LYS A 153 -10.53 3.43 -3.42
C LYS A 153 -10.41 2.40 -2.32
N GLY A 154 -11.53 2.08 -1.68
CA GLY A 154 -11.61 1.24 -0.50
C GLY A 154 -11.03 1.96 0.73
N ALA A 155 -10.84 1.25 1.84
CA ALA A 155 -10.29 1.80 3.08
C ALA A 155 -11.09 2.95 3.74
N THR A 156 -12.26 3.34 3.21
CA THR A 156 -13.15 4.37 3.77
C THR A 156 -14.47 3.84 4.33
N GLY A 157 -14.91 2.65 3.92
CA GLY A 157 -16.06 1.94 4.50
C GLY A 157 -16.30 0.57 3.87
N ALA A 158 -16.77 -0.40 4.68
CA ALA A 158 -16.98 -1.78 4.23
C ALA A 158 -18.11 -1.92 3.20
N SER A 159 -19.17 -1.12 3.34
CA SER A 159 -20.33 -1.11 2.44
C SER A 159 -20.39 0.16 1.57
N GLN A 160 -19.26 0.81 1.35
CA GLN A 160 -19.19 2.06 0.58
C GLN A 160 -19.60 1.80 -0.87
N ALA A 161 -20.59 2.54 -1.39
CA ALA A 161 -21.05 2.37 -2.77
C ALA A 161 -20.36 3.33 -3.75
N LEU A 162 -20.05 4.55 -3.30
CA LEU A 162 -19.42 5.62 -4.08
C LEU A 162 -18.08 6.02 -3.48
N THR A 163 -17.12 6.35 -4.33
CA THR A 163 -15.77 6.69 -3.89
C THR A 163 -15.65 8.10 -3.37
N PRO A 164 -15.32 8.29 -2.07
CA PRO A 164 -15.12 9.61 -1.49
C PRO A 164 -13.80 10.18 -2.00
N THR A 165 -13.85 10.81 -3.19
CA THR A 165 -12.66 11.27 -3.90
C THR A 165 -11.87 12.31 -3.10
N GLU A 166 -12.54 13.19 -2.36
CA GLU A 166 -11.90 14.17 -1.48
C GLU A 166 -11.02 13.52 -0.41
N HIS A 167 -11.51 12.45 0.23
CA HIS A 167 -10.76 11.69 1.25
C HIS A 167 -9.45 11.16 0.67
N HIS A 168 -9.53 10.49 -0.48
CA HIS A 168 -8.36 9.91 -1.14
C HIS A 168 -7.40 11.00 -1.63
N LEU A 169 -7.90 12.10 -2.18
CA LEU A 169 -7.07 13.24 -2.57
C LEU A 169 -6.30 13.80 -1.37
N ARG A 170 -6.96 14.02 -0.23
CA ARG A 170 -6.32 14.51 1.00
C ARG A 170 -5.24 13.54 1.49
N ASN A 171 -5.51 12.24 1.51
CA ASN A 171 -4.52 11.22 1.84
C ASN A 171 -3.26 11.31 0.95
N HIS A 172 -3.44 11.50 -0.36
CA HIS A 172 -2.32 11.66 -1.30
C HIS A 172 -1.55 12.96 -1.07
N MET A 173 -2.23 14.06 -0.73
CA MET A 173 -1.57 15.32 -0.35
C MET A 173 -0.71 15.16 0.91
N GLN A 174 -1.20 14.44 1.91
CA GLN A 174 -0.40 14.16 3.11
C GLN A 174 0.82 13.28 2.80
N TRP A 175 0.68 12.27 1.93
CA TRP A 175 1.83 11.46 1.49
C TRP A 175 2.89 12.27 0.72
N LEU A 176 2.48 13.29 -0.04
CA LEU A 176 3.43 14.24 -0.64
C LEU A 176 4.17 15.05 0.44
N GLN A 177 3.49 15.45 1.52
CA GLN A 177 4.15 16.12 2.65
C GLN A 177 5.12 15.20 3.40
N VAL A 178 4.76 13.92 3.59
CA VAL A 178 5.68 12.90 4.16
C VAL A 178 6.93 12.75 3.28
N ALA A 179 6.75 12.71 1.96
CA ALA A 179 7.88 12.64 1.04
C ALA A 179 8.79 13.87 1.09
N ALA A 180 8.20 15.04 1.36
CA ALA A 180 8.93 16.30 1.48
C ALA A 180 9.61 16.49 2.86
N SER A 181 9.14 15.79 3.90
CA SER A 181 9.71 15.91 5.25
C SER A 181 10.93 15.00 5.49
N GLY A 182 11.06 13.93 4.71
CA GLY A 182 12.21 13.03 4.74
C GLY A 182 13.34 13.42 3.76
N PRO A 183 14.50 12.74 3.83
CA PRO A 183 15.52 12.84 2.79
C PRO A 183 14.96 12.51 1.40
N ALA A 184 15.42 13.23 0.37
CA ALA A 184 14.88 13.11 -0.99
C ALA A 184 15.02 11.69 -1.59
N ASP A 185 15.95 10.89 -1.10
CA ASP A 185 16.21 9.51 -1.52
C ASP A 185 15.57 8.45 -0.62
N ALA A 186 14.87 8.84 0.44
CA ALA A 186 14.32 7.91 1.42
C ALA A 186 13.18 7.05 0.84
N LEU A 187 12.28 7.65 0.05
CA LEU A 187 11.18 6.96 -0.61
C LEU A 187 11.49 6.70 -2.08
N GLN A 188 11.44 5.43 -2.48
CA GLN A 188 11.61 5.00 -3.86
C GLN A 188 10.39 5.32 -4.74
N GLY A 189 9.20 5.29 -4.14
CA GLY A 189 7.94 5.46 -4.86
C GLY A 189 6.75 5.25 -3.94
N ILE A 190 5.56 5.37 -4.53
CA ILE A 190 4.28 5.19 -3.86
C ILE A 190 3.42 4.17 -4.61
N VAL A 191 2.81 3.25 -3.87
CA VAL A 191 1.87 2.24 -4.37
C VAL A 191 0.45 2.76 -4.20
N LEU A 192 -0.33 2.79 -5.28
CA LEU A 192 -1.75 3.15 -5.24
C LEU A 192 -2.58 1.88 -5.11
N THR A 193 -3.16 1.68 -3.93
CA THR A 193 -4.01 0.53 -3.64
C THR A 193 -5.48 0.81 -3.96
N GLY A 194 -6.22 -0.23 -4.32
CA GLY A 194 -7.66 -0.17 -4.58
C GLY A 194 -8.37 -1.34 -3.90
N TRP A 195 -8.62 -1.22 -2.60
CA TRP A 195 -9.19 -2.30 -1.81
C TRP A 195 -10.61 -2.63 -2.27
N GLN A 196 -10.98 -3.90 -2.12
CA GLN A 196 -12.25 -4.42 -2.65
C GLN A 196 -13.15 -5.06 -1.58
N ARG A 197 -12.54 -5.50 -0.46
CA ARG A 197 -13.18 -6.10 0.72
C ARG A 197 -12.31 -5.85 1.95
N TYR A 198 -12.94 -5.82 3.12
CA TYR A 198 -12.27 -5.67 4.42
C TYR A 198 -11.95 -7.02 5.08
N ASP A 199 -12.81 -8.01 4.85
CA ASP A 199 -12.58 -9.40 5.23
C ASP A 199 -13.13 -10.32 4.12
N HIS A 200 -12.73 -11.59 4.14
CA HIS A 200 -13.18 -12.61 3.19
C HIS A 200 -14.71 -12.75 3.10
N PHE A 201 -15.43 -12.59 4.23
CA PHE A 201 -16.89 -12.70 4.30
C PHE A 201 -17.62 -11.37 4.16
N SER A 202 -16.90 -10.26 4.04
CA SER A 202 -17.49 -8.93 3.90
C SER A 202 -18.03 -8.70 2.49
N VAL A 203 -19.06 -7.84 2.40
CA VAL A 203 -19.55 -7.33 1.11
C VAL A 203 -18.43 -6.60 0.35
N LEU A 204 -18.62 -6.48 -0.96
CA LEU A 204 -17.77 -5.62 -1.77
C LEU A 204 -17.99 -4.17 -1.35
N CYS A 205 -16.89 -3.44 -1.12
CA CYS A 205 -16.94 -1.98 -1.19
C CYS A 205 -16.92 -1.56 -2.67
N GLU A 206 -16.97 -0.25 -2.89
CA GLU A 206 -16.91 0.43 -4.18
C GLU A 206 -16.13 -0.30 -5.28
N LEU A 207 -16.84 -0.52 -6.38
CA LEU A 207 -16.32 -1.22 -7.55
C LEU A 207 -15.35 -0.33 -8.33
N LEU A 208 -14.55 -0.95 -9.20
CA LEU A 208 -13.57 -0.20 -9.98
C LEU A 208 -14.16 0.97 -10.79
N PRO A 209 -15.31 0.85 -11.50
CA PRO A 209 -15.83 1.95 -12.33
C PRO A 209 -16.09 3.24 -11.55
N VAL A 210 -16.63 3.14 -10.32
CA VAL A 210 -16.91 4.31 -9.48
C VAL A 210 -15.64 4.90 -8.84
N GLY A 211 -14.55 4.12 -8.80
CA GLY A 211 -13.25 4.57 -8.31
C GLY A 211 -12.34 5.17 -9.38
N ILE A 212 -12.69 5.10 -10.68
CA ILE A 212 -11.87 5.65 -11.77
C ILE A 212 -11.64 7.16 -11.63
N PRO A 213 -12.66 8.00 -11.34
CA PRO A 213 -12.42 9.43 -11.13
C PRO A 213 -11.44 9.69 -9.99
N SER A 214 -11.58 8.97 -8.87
CA SER A 214 -10.65 9.10 -7.75
C SER A 214 -9.24 8.65 -8.09
N LEU A 215 -9.08 7.56 -8.86
CA LEU A 215 -7.78 7.12 -9.37
C LEU A 215 -7.11 8.21 -10.21
N ALA A 216 -7.86 8.82 -11.14
CA ALA A 216 -7.33 9.85 -12.02
C ALA A 216 -6.88 11.10 -11.23
N VAL A 217 -7.71 11.55 -10.28
CA VAL A 217 -7.38 12.64 -9.34
C VAL A 217 -6.10 12.31 -8.56
N CYS A 218 -6.09 11.18 -7.86
CA CYS A 218 -4.97 10.76 -7.01
C CYS A 218 -3.65 10.60 -7.79
N LEU A 219 -3.72 10.01 -8.98
CA LEU A 219 -2.55 9.82 -9.83
C LEU A 219 -2.02 11.17 -10.32
N GLN A 220 -2.88 12.01 -10.90
CA GLN A 220 -2.46 13.33 -11.40
C GLN A 220 -1.91 14.21 -10.28
N SER A 221 -2.50 14.14 -9.08
CA SER A 221 -1.98 14.79 -7.88
C SER A 221 -0.54 14.39 -7.56
N LEU A 222 -0.22 13.09 -7.59
CA LEU A 222 1.14 12.61 -7.31
C LEU A 222 2.13 12.97 -8.41
N LEU A 223 1.71 12.98 -9.68
CA LEU A 223 2.55 13.34 -10.82
C LEU A 223 2.97 14.81 -10.77
N HIS A 224 2.05 15.68 -10.37
CA HIS A 224 2.25 17.12 -10.35
C HIS A 224 2.67 17.69 -8.99
N GLY A 225 2.74 16.85 -7.95
CA GLY A 225 3.13 17.29 -6.61
C GLY A 225 2.08 18.15 -5.91
N GLY A 226 0.81 17.99 -6.29
CA GLY A 226 -0.32 18.79 -5.81
C GLY A 226 -1.54 18.68 -6.72
N PHE A 227 -2.69 19.21 -6.29
CA PHE A 227 -3.92 19.24 -7.06
C PHE A 227 -4.42 20.67 -7.26
N ALA A 228 -3.88 21.35 -8.27
CA ALA A 228 -4.27 22.70 -8.67
C ALA A 228 -5.28 22.67 -9.84
N GLU A 229 -5.82 23.84 -10.20
CA GLU A 229 -6.85 23.97 -11.26
C GLU A 229 -6.40 23.40 -12.62
N ASP A 230 -5.12 23.52 -12.96
CA ASP A 230 -4.58 22.96 -14.20
C ASP A 230 -4.54 21.41 -14.17
N VAL A 231 -4.27 20.83 -12.99
CA VAL A 231 -4.33 19.38 -12.75
C VAL A 231 -5.78 18.90 -12.83
N LYS A 232 -6.70 19.65 -12.22
CA LYS A 232 -8.14 19.37 -12.29
C LYS A 232 -8.65 19.36 -13.73
N ALA A 233 -8.34 20.40 -14.50
CA ALA A 233 -8.71 20.50 -15.91
C ALA A 233 -8.16 19.34 -16.76
N ARG A 234 -6.93 18.87 -16.46
CA ARG A 234 -6.37 17.67 -17.10
C ARG A 234 -7.18 16.42 -16.78
N VAL A 235 -7.58 16.21 -15.53
CA VAL A 235 -8.41 15.07 -15.14
C VAL A 235 -9.77 15.13 -15.85
N GLU A 236 -10.42 16.29 -15.86
CA GLU A 236 -11.70 16.49 -16.56
C GLU A 236 -11.61 16.14 -18.05
N ASN A 237 -10.55 16.62 -18.72
CA ASN A 237 -10.28 16.31 -20.11
C ASN A 237 -10.01 14.81 -20.33
N PHE A 238 -9.20 14.18 -19.48
CA PHE A 238 -8.91 12.73 -19.59
C PHE A 238 -10.14 11.86 -19.38
N LEU A 239 -11.04 12.26 -18.49
CA LEU A 239 -12.27 11.52 -18.19
C LEU A 239 -13.42 11.86 -19.14
N GLY A 240 -13.30 12.92 -19.94
CA GLY A 240 -14.36 13.38 -20.84
C GLY A 240 -15.59 13.92 -20.09
N ILE A 241 -15.39 14.58 -18.95
CA ILE A 241 -16.46 15.12 -18.10
C ILE A 241 -16.37 16.65 -18.01
N SER A 242 -17.53 17.29 -17.84
CA SER A 242 -17.64 18.75 -17.83
C SER A 242 -17.17 19.39 -16.51
N SER A 243 -17.29 18.67 -15.39
CA SER A 243 -16.88 19.16 -14.08
C SER A 243 -16.59 18.02 -13.10
N LEU A 244 -15.51 18.18 -12.32
CA LEU A 244 -15.25 17.39 -11.12
C LEU A 244 -15.68 18.16 -9.87
N ASP A 245 -16.73 17.67 -9.22
CA ASP A 245 -17.14 18.17 -7.91
C ASP A 245 -16.33 17.50 -6.80
N ILE A 246 -15.22 18.14 -6.45
CA ILE A 246 -14.42 17.81 -5.26
C ILE A 246 -14.55 19.00 -4.33
N THR A 247 -15.43 18.89 -3.35
CA THR A 247 -15.58 19.90 -2.29
C THR A 247 -14.29 20.00 -1.48
N GLY A 248 -13.95 21.17 -0.93
CA GLY A 248 -13.04 21.29 0.22
C GLY A 248 -11.51 21.39 0.04
N VAL A 249 -10.93 21.23 -1.16
CA VAL A 249 -9.43 21.17 -1.31
C VAL A 249 -8.81 22.39 -2.03
N THR A 250 -9.56 23.46 -2.31
CA THR A 250 -9.06 24.59 -3.13
C THR A 250 -8.21 25.64 -2.40
N ARG A 251 -7.66 25.41 -1.20
CA ARG A 251 -6.80 26.44 -0.56
C ARG A 251 -5.48 25.91 0.03
N SER A 252 -4.40 26.38 -0.61
CA SER A 252 -2.96 26.25 -0.35
C SER A 252 -2.31 24.93 -0.81
N ALA A 253 -1.77 24.95 -2.04
CA ALA A 253 -0.75 24.00 -2.48
C ALA A 253 0.57 24.77 -2.61
N SER A 254 1.44 24.64 -1.61
CA SER A 254 2.88 24.75 -1.85
C SER A 254 3.27 23.56 -2.73
N THR A 255 3.81 23.82 -3.91
CA THR A 255 4.22 22.77 -4.85
C THR A 255 5.31 21.90 -4.22
N CYS A 256 5.03 20.62 -3.99
CA CYS A 256 6.01 19.69 -3.41
C CYS A 256 6.66 18.84 -4.51
N THR A 257 7.97 18.97 -4.69
CA THR A 257 8.76 18.08 -5.55
C THR A 257 9.07 16.76 -4.84
N ALA A 258 8.14 15.80 -4.90
CA ALA A 258 8.39 14.44 -4.43
C ALA A 258 9.25 13.64 -5.45
N PRO A 259 10.10 12.69 -5.02
CA PRO A 259 11.06 12.01 -5.89
C PRO A 259 10.43 11.27 -7.08
N TRP A 260 9.20 10.75 -6.93
CA TRP A 260 8.47 10.06 -8.01
C TRP A 260 7.90 10.99 -9.09
N THR A 261 7.82 12.31 -8.85
CA THR A 261 7.38 13.28 -9.88
C THR A 261 8.31 13.30 -11.10
N SER A 262 9.56 12.82 -10.94
CA SER A 262 10.52 12.64 -12.04
C SER A 262 10.34 11.32 -12.79
N CYS A 263 9.93 10.24 -12.10
CA CYS A 263 9.82 8.90 -12.69
C CYS A 263 8.64 8.76 -13.66
N CYS A 264 7.61 9.59 -13.51
CA CYS A 264 6.37 9.46 -14.28
C CYS A 264 6.15 10.63 -15.26
N ARG A 265 7.11 11.57 -15.36
CA ARG A 265 7.25 12.47 -16.52
C ARG A 265 7.87 11.65 -17.65
N GLY A 266 7.04 11.11 -18.54
CA GLY A 266 7.50 10.43 -19.74
C GLY A 266 8.51 11.31 -20.48
N THR A 267 9.58 10.69 -20.98
CA THR A 267 10.51 11.33 -21.92
C THR A 267 9.72 11.68 -23.18
N GLY A 268 9.17 12.90 -23.22
CA GLY A 268 8.65 13.49 -24.43
C GLY A 268 9.82 13.84 -25.34
N THR A 269 10.09 12.95 -26.28
CA THR A 269 10.71 13.26 -27.57
C THR A 269 9.75 12.83 -28.65
#